data_AF-A0A8H7YA20-F1
#
_entry.id   AF-A0A8H7YA20-F1
#
_cell.length_a   1.000
_cell.length_b   1.000
_cell.length_c   1.000
_cell.angle_alpha   90.00
_cell.angle_beta   90.00
_cell.angle_gamma   90.00
#
_symmetry.space_group_name_H-M   'P 1'
#
loop_
_entity.id
_entity.type
_entity.pdbx_description
1 polymer ?
#
loop_
_entity_poly.entity_id
_entity_poly.type
_entity_poly.pdbx_seq_one_letter_code
_entity_poly.pdbx_strand_id
1 'polypeptide(L)'
;MVSKPIAIKVLVQLIERAYNDDVNTYLIEKCGLNPTASPLIGLVISSYCNFFSPLSFPQVLDLGLRVNKLGNSSVSYEVGVFEEGKDAPAAVGGYTHVFVGSVSRKSSPMAEETKDGLAKLLKSVDKKVAKL
;
A
#
# COMPACT_ATOMS: atom_id res chain seq x y z
N MET A 1 -12.75 31.07 -12.20
CA MET A 1 -12.52 29.64 -12.50
C MET A 1 -11.05 29.27 -12.29
N VAL A 2 -10.56 29.20 -11.05
CA VAL A 2 -9.25 28.60 -10.71
C VAL A 2 -9.35 28.08 -9.27
N SER A 3 -9.65 26.79 -9.05
CA SER A 3 -9.64 26.19 -7.69
C SER A 3 -9.38 24.67 -7.69
N LYS A 4 -8.72 24.14 -8.72
CA LYS A 4 -8.47 22.68 -8.86
C LYS A 4 -7.18 22.13 -8.18
N PRO A 5 -6.09 22.88 -7.91
CA PRO A 5 -4.86 22.24 -7.45
C PRO A 5 -4.82 21.91 -5.94
N ILE A 6 -5.61 22.58 -5.10
CA ILE A 6 -5.64 22.32 -3.65
C ILE A 6 -6.43 21.04 -3.34
N ALA A 7 -7.59 20.85 -3.99
CA ALA A 7 -8.44 19.66 -3.78
C ALA A 7 -7.72 18.35 -4.16
N ILE A 8 -6.97 18.34 -5.27
CA ILE A 8 -6.21 17.16 -5.70
C ILE A 8 -5.09 16.83 -4.70
N LYS A 9 -4.30 17.82 -4.26
CA LYS A 9 -3.22 17.59 -3.28
C LYS A 9 -3.74 17.06 -1.93
N VAL A 10 -4.83 17.63 -1.44
CA VAL A 10 -5.48 17.16 -0.20
C VAL A 10 -5.98 15.74 -0.37
N LEU A 11 -6.56 15.41 -1.52
CA LEU A 11 -7.06 14.07 -1.79
C LEU A 11 -5.94 13.03 -1.92
N VAL A 12 -4.82 13.36 -2.58
CA VAL A 12 -3.64 12.46 -2.65
C VAL A 12 -3.14 12.14 -1.23
N GLN A 13 -3.05 13.14 -0.36
CA GLN A 13 -2.53 12.95 0.98
C GLN A 13 -3.50 12.16 1.89
N LEU A 14 -4.80 12.31 1.67
CA LEU A 14 -5.82 11.48 2.32
C LEU A 14 -5.76 10.02 1.84
N ILE A 15 -5.54 9.82 0.54
CA ILE A 15 -5.38 8.51 -0.08
C ILE A 15 -4.12 7.80 0.46
N GLU A 16 -2.96 8.47 0.49
CA GLU A 16 -1.73 7.90 1.05
C GLU A 16 -1.87 7.55 2.53
N ARG A 17 -2.59 8.40 3.30
CA ARG A 17 -2.89 8.11 4.70
C ARG A 17 -3.79 6.89 4.84
N ALA A 18 -4.86 6.80 4.06
CA ALA A 18 -5.76 5.65 4.08
C ALA A 18 -5.01 4.35 3.77
N TYR A 19 -4.09 4.37 2.81
CA TYR A 19 -3.24 3.20 2.51
C TYR A 19 -2.39 2.78 3.69
N ASN A 20 -1.74 3.75 4.33
CA ASN A 20 -0.88 3.50 5.49
C ASN A 20 -1.70 2.94 6.66
N ASP A 21 -2.90 3.47 6.90
CA ASP A 21 -3.78 3.03 7.97
C ASP A 21 -4.29 1.59 7.69
N ASP A 22 -4.71 1.28 6.46
CA ASP A 22 -5.15 -0.06 6.06
C ASP A 22 -4.04 -1.12 6.20
N VAL A 23 -2.85 -0.82 5.69
CA VAL A 23 -1.72 -1.75 5.77
C VAL A 23 -1.24 -1.92 7.21
N ASN A 24 -1.12 -0.84 7.99
CA ASN A 24 -0.71 -0.97 9.38
C ASN A 24 -1.74 -1.75 10.21
N THR A 25 -3.04 -1.51 9.98
CA THR A 25 -4.11 -2.30 10.60
C THR A 25 -3.97 -3.77 10.24
N TYR A 26 -3.76 -4.09 8.96
CA TYR A 26 -3.54 -5.47 8.51
C TYR A 26 -2.29 -6.11 9.15
N LEU A 27 -1.19 -5.35 9.26
CA LEU A 27 0.04 -5.83 9.89
C LEU A 27 -0.16 -6.13 11.38
N ILE A 28 -0.93 -5.29 12.09
CA ILE A 28 -1.24 -5.50 13.51
C ILE A 28 -2.18 -6.69 13.69
N GLU A 29 -3.28 -6.74 12.94
CA GLU A 29 -4.34 -7.73 13.16
C GLU A 29 -4.01 -9.12 12.60
N LYS A 30 -3.26 -9.20 11.49
CA LYS A 30 -3.08 -10.44 10.72
C LYS A 30 -1.63 -10.88 10.60
N CYS A 31 -0.66 -10.05 10.98
CA CYS A 31 0.78 -10.31 10.80
C CYS A 31 1.59 -10.26 12.10
N GLY A 32 0.93 -10.11 13.26
CA GLY A 32 1.56 -10.14 14.58
C GLY A 32 2.46 -8.95 14.90
N LEU A 33 2.39 -7.87 14.11
CA LEU A 33 3.26 -6.70 14.29
C LEU A 33 2.73 -5.79 15.41
N ASN A 34 3.58 -5.50 16.38
CA ASN A 34 3.35 -4.51 17.41
C ASN A 34 4.31 -3.33 17.18
N PRO A 35 3.81 -2.14 16.79
CA PRO A 35 4.66 -0.98 16.51
C PRO A 35 5.60 -0.57 17.65
N THR A 36 5.24 -0.87 18.89
CA THR A 36 5.98 -0.47 20.10
C THR A 36 6.92 -1.57 20.60
N ALA A 37 6.57 -2.84 20.41
CA ALA A 37 7.28 -3.97 21.02
C ALA A 37 7.97 -4.90 20.02
N SER A 38 7.66 -4.81 18.72
CA SER A 38 8.27 -5.70 17.73
C SER A 38 9.76 -5.42 17.56
N PRO A 39 10.59 -6.48 17.47
CA PRO A 39 12.02 -6.33 17.21
C PRO A 39 12.32 -5.80 15.80
N LEU A 40 11.33 -5.90 14.90
CA LEU A 40 11.38 -5.42 13.53
C LEU A 40 10.36 -4.30 13.31
N ILE A 41 10.75 -3.30 12.55
CA ILE A 41 9.88 -2.22 12.07
C ILE A 41 9.93 -2.16 10.55
N GLY A 42 8.81 -1.81 9.92
CA GLY A 42 8.74 -1.54 8.48
C GLY A 42 9.09 -0.08 8.19
N LEU A 43 10.06 0.17 7.32
CA LEU A 43 10.36 1.50 6.80
C LEU A 43 9.88 1.63 5.35
N VAL A 44 9.17 2.71 5.06
CA VAL A 44 8.79 3.06 3.68
C VAL A 44 10.03 3.56 2.95
N ILE A 45 10.49 2.83 1.94
CA ILE A 45 11.66 3.21 1.13
C ILE A 45 11.30 3.84 -0.22
N SER A 46 10.07 3.64 -0.67
CA SER A 46 9.57 4.12 -1.96
C SER A 46 8.06 4.14 -1.91
N SER A 47 7.45 5.19 -2.44
CA SER A 47 6.02 5.29 -2.73
C SER A 47 5.81 5.80 -4.14
N TYR A 48 4.64 5.53 -4.71
CA TYR A 48 4.22 6.06 -6.00
C TYR A 48 2.69 6.15 -6.05
N CYS A 49 2.19 7.02 -6.91
CA CYS A 49 0.76 7.09 -7.21
C CYS A 49 0.55 7.62 -8.63
N ASN A 50 -0.22 6.88 -9.43
CA ASN A 50 -0.62 7.24 -10.78
C ASN A 50 -2.11 7.54 -10.79
N PHE A 51 -2.49 8.68 -11.40
CA PHE A 51 -3.88 9.12 -11.50
C PHE A 51 -4.37 8.97 -12.93
N PHE A 52 -5.49 8.27 -13.10
CA PHE A 52 -6.09 7.97 -14.41
C PHE A 52 -7.37 8.77 -14.64
N SER A 53 -8.10 9.11 -13.59
CA SER A 53 -9.29 9.96 -13.68
C SER A 53 -9.42 10.89 -12.47
N PRO A 54 -10.08 12.05 -12.61
CA PRO A 54 -10.31 12.95 -11.49
C PRO A 54 -11.24 12.32 -10.45
N LEU A 55 -10.96 12.63 -9.18
CA LEU A 55 -11.77 12.29 -8.03
C LEU A 55 -12.20 13.58 -7.33
N SER A 56 -13.42 13.62 -6.79
CA SER A 56 -13.98 14.81 -6.15
C SER A 56 -14.78 14.43 -4.90
N PHE A 57 -14.64 15.22 -3.83
CA PHE A 57 -15.59 15.14 -2.72
C PHE A 57 -16.99 15.57 -3.19
N PRO A 58 -18.10 14.94 -2.74
CA PRO A 58 -18.22 13.92 -1.69
C PRO A 58 -18.30 12.47 -2.22
N GLN A 59 -17.62 12.13 -3.32
CA GLN A 59 -17.66 10.76 -3.85
C GLN A 59 -17.16 9.74 -2.81
N VAL A 60 -17.88 8.61 -2.74
CA VAL A 60 -17.45 7.43 -1.98
C VAL A 60 -16.42 6.68 -2.81
N LEU A 61 -15.36 6.22 -2.15
CA LEU A 61 -14.24 5.54 -2.78
C LEU A 61 -14.12 4.12 -2.22
N ASP A 62 -13.94 3.15 -3.12
CA ASP A 62 -13.56 1.79 -2.77
C ASP A 62 -12.04 1.65 -2.88
N LEU A 63 -11.42 1.03 -1.87
CA LEU A 63 -9.98 0.77 -1.83
C LEU A 63 -9.70 -0.73 -1.97
N GLY A 64 -8.84 -1.08 -2.92
CA GLY A 64 -8.38 -2.45 -3.11
C GLY A 64 -6.90 -2.59 -2.80
N LEU A 65 -6.54 -3.26 -1.70
CA LEU A 65 -5.16 -3.53 -1.31
C LEU A 65 -4.68 -4.89 -1.82
N ARG A 66 -3.45 -4.94 -2.36
CA ARG A 66 -2.74 -6.19 -2.66
C ARG A 66 -1.24 -6.09 -2.36
N VAL A 67 -0.62 -7.25 -2.19
CA VAL A 67 0.84 -7.39 -2.24
C VAL A 67 1.25 -7.74 -3.67
N ASN A 68 2.05 -6.87 -4.29
CA ASN A 68 2.58 -7.07 -5.64
C ASN A 68 3.86 -7.92 -5.60
N LYS A 69 4.71 -7.70 -4.59
CA LYS A 69 5.95 -8.45 -4.40
C LYS A 69 6.21 -8.72 -2.92
N LEU A 70 6.45 -9.98 -2.57
CA LEU A 70 6.88 -10.41 -1.24
C LEU A 70 8.30 -10.97 -1.32
N GLY A 71 9.24 -10.33 -0.63
CA GLY A 71 10.65 -10.74 -0.53
C GLY A 71 10.98 -11.30 0.85
N ASN A 72 12.29 -11.41 1.15
CA ASN A 72 12.73 -11.90 2.46
C ASN A 72 12.63 -10.82 3.57
N SER A 73 13.09 -9.61 3.26
CA SER A 73 13.07 -8.46 4.18
C SER A 73 12.31 -7.27 3.63
N SER A 74 11.60 -7.43 2.52
CA SER A 74 10.85 -6.35 1.86
C SER A 74 9.53 -6.81 1.31
N VAL A 75 8.56 -5.91 1.25
CA VAL A 75 7.24 -6.14 0.66
C VAL A 75 6.80 -4.90 -0.10
N SER A 76 6.28 -5.08 -1.30
CA SER A 76 5.73 -4.01 -2.13
C SER A 76 4.22 -4.16 -2.20
N TYR A 77 3.51 -3.14 -1.72
CA TYR A 77 2.06 -3.03 -1.73
C TYR A 77 1.61 -2.23 -2.94
N GLU A 78 0.39 -2.51 -3.37
CA GLU A 78 -0.31 -1.72 -4.36
C GLU A 78 -1.76 -1.55 -3.92
N VAL A 79 -2.27 -0.34 -4.07
CA VAL A 79 -3.64 0.04 -3.74
C VAL A 79 -4.29 0.66 -4.96
N GLY A 80 -5.41 0.09 -5.37
CA GLY A 80 -6.32 0.68 -6.34
C GLY A 80 -7.38 1.53 -5.64
N VAL A 81 -7.64 2.72 -6.18
CA VAL A 81 -8.72 3.61 -5.76
C VAL A 81 -9.77 3.61 -6.84
N PHE A 82 -10.98 3.23 -6.47
CA PHE A 82 -12.14 3.15 -7.35
C PHE A 82 -13.19 4.12 -6.86
N GLU A 83 -13.91 4.74 -7.77
CA GLU A 83 -15.18 5.41 -7.42
C GLU A 83 -16.23 4.31 -7.22
N GLU A 84 -17.07 4.45 -6.19
CA GLU A 84 -18.10 3.46 -5.87
C GLU A 84 -18.91 3.06 -7.12
N GLY A 85 -19.02 1.76 -7.36
CA GLY A 85 -19.73 1.19 -8.51
C GLY A 85 -18.97 1.23 -9.84
N LYS A 86 -17.70 1.63 -9.87
CA LYS A 86 -16.84 1.54 -11.07
C LYS A 86 -15.77 0.47 -10.94
N ASP A 87 -15.60 -0.32 -12.01
CA ASP A 87 -14.56 -1.36 -12.08
C ASP A 87 -13.17 -0.80 -12.44
N ALA A 88 -13.10 0.38 -13.07
CA ALA A 88 -11.84 0.98 -13.49
C ALA A 88 -11.25 1.85 -12.36
N PRO A 89 -9.96 1.71 -12.03
CA PRO A 89 -9.33 2.51 -10.99
C PRO A 89 -9.16 3.96 -11.44
N ALA A 90 -9.55 4.89 -10.59
CA ALA A 90 -9.28 6.31 -10.76
C ALA A 90 -7.82 6.67 -10.44
N ALA A 91 -7.22 5.93 -9.50
CA ALA A 91 -5.80 6.01 -9.18
C ALA A 91 -5.27 4.63 -8.79
N VAL A 92 -3.98 4.39 -9.05
CA VAL A 92 -3.25 3.24 -8.51
C VAL A 92 -1.97 3.75 -7.89
N GLY A 93 -1.81 3.49 -6.61
CA GLY A 93 -0.61 3.82 -5.86
C GLY A 93 -0.05 2.62 -5.13
N GLY A 94 1.02 2.84 -4.40
CA GLY A 94 1.64 1.79 -3.64
C GLY A 94 2.93 2.26 -2.99
N TYR A 95 3.49 1.39 -2.17
CA TYR A 95 4.76 1.64 -1.53
C TYR A 95 5.45 0.35 -1.14
N THR A 96 6.75 0.46 -0.85
CA THR A 96 7.58 -0.66 -0.43
C THR A 96 8.05 -0.47 0.99
N HIS A 97 7.76 -1.47 1.83
CA HIS A 97 8.35 -1.61 3.15
C HIS A 97 9.62 -2.46 3.08
N VAL A 98 10.65 -2.01 3.79
CA VAL A 98 11.79 -2.85 4.18
C VAL A 98 11.74 -3.02 5.69
N PHE A 99 11.78 -4.26 6.14
CA PHE A 99 11.86 -4.61 7.55
C PHE A 99 13.30 -4.51 8.05
N VAL A 100 13.46 -3.78 9.14
CA VAL A 100 14.75 -3.53 9.78
C VAL A 100 14.65 -3.76 11.29
N GLY A 101 15.77 -4.06 11.93
CA GLY A 101 15.83 -4.08 13.40
C GLY A 101 15.45 -2.72 13.99
N SER A 102 14.58 -2.71 14.99
CA SER A 102 14.06 -1.49 15.62
C SER A 102 15.18 -0.59 16.19
N VAL A 103 16.23 -1.22 16.76
CA VAL A 103 17.43 -0.55 17.29
C VAL A 103 18.52 -0.40 16.23
N SER A 104 18.90 -1.49 15.56
CA SER A 104 20.07 -1.49 14.65
C SER A 104 19.81 -0.78 13.31
N ARG A 105 18.54 -0.63 12.92
CA ARG A 105 18.09 -0.15 11.60
C ARG A 105 18.70 -0.87 10.41
N LYS A 106 19.28 -2.06 10.63
CA LYS A 106 19.79 -2.94 9.58
C LYS A 106 18.66 -3.81 9.05
N SER A 107 18.68 -4.08 7.75
CA SER A 107 17.70 -4.97 7.12
C SER A 107 17.77 -6.36 7.75
N SER A 108 16.60 -6.89 8.08
CA SER A 108 16.44 -8.19 8.71
C SER A 108 15.28 -8.95 8.05
N PRO A 109 15.34 -10.28 7.95
CA PRO A 109 14.23 -11.08 7.44
C PRO A 109 12.95 -10.83 8.23
N MET A 110 11.81 -10.80 7.54
CA MET A 110 10.49 -10.79 8.18
C MET A 110 10.28 -12.08 8.99
N ALA A 111 9.57 -11.98 10.11
CA ALA A 111 9.10 -13.16 10.83
C ALA A 111 8.15 -13.97 9.95
N GLU A 112 8.11 -15.29 10.14
CA GLU A 112 7.29 -16.19 9.33
C GLU A 112 5.79 -15.83 9.43
N GLU A 113 5.30 -15.50 10.63
CA GLU A 113 3.92 -15.03 10.82
C GLU A 113 3.58 -13.80 9.95
N THR A 114 4.52 -12.85 9.86
CA THR A 114 4.35 -11.67 9.01
C THR A 114 4.33 -12.03 7.53
N LYS A 115 5.21 -12.93 7.10
CA LYS A 115 5.23 -13.41 5.71
C LYS A 115 3.93 -14.15 5.37
N ASP A 116 3.45 -15.00 6.25
CA ASP A 116 2.23 -15.79 6.06
C ASP A 116 0.98 -14.90 5.98
N GLY A 117 0.90 -13.87 6.82
CA GLY A 117 -0.14 -12.84 6.72
C GLY A 117 -0.10 -12.15 5.36
N LEU A 118 1.06 -11.61 4.98
CA LEU A 118 1.23 -10.89 3.72
C LEU A 118 1.05 -11.77 2.47
N ALA A 119 1.38 -13.06 2.56
CA ALA A 119 1.20 -14.02 1.48
C ALA A 119 -0.27 -14.20 1.10
N LYS A 120 -1.21 -13.99 2.03
CA LYS A 120 -2.66 -14.05 1.74
C LYS A 120 -3.12 -12.91 0.83
N LEU A 121 -2.40 -11.80 0.82
CA LEU A 121 -2.64 -10.65 -0.07
C LEU A 121 -1.81 -10.71 -1.35
N LEU A 122 -0.92 -11.71 -1.48
CA LEU A 122 -0.09 -11.87 -2.67
C LEU A 122 -0.96 -12.29 -3.84
N LYS A 123 -1.16 -11.37 -4.78
CA LYS A 123 -1.78 -11.67 -6.08
C LYS A 123 -0.75 -11.39 -7.16
N SER A 124 -0.25 -12.43 -7.80
CA SER A 124 0.58 -12.28 -8.99
C SER A 124 -0.25 -11.62 -10.08
N VAL A 125 0.24 -10.51 -10.64
CA VAL A 125 -0.22 -10.09 -11.96
C VAL A 125 0.18 -11.20 -12.93
N ASP A 126 -0.79 -11.87 -13.54
CA ASP A 126 -0.52 -12.72 -14.69
C ASP A 126 0.19 -11.87 -15.75
N LYS A 127 1.50 -12.08 -15.91
CA LYS A 127 2.32 -11.46 -16.96
C LYS A 127 2.01 -12.02 -18.35
N LYS A 128 0.74 -12.30 -18.66
CA LYS A 128 0.30 -12.56 -20.03
C LYS A 128 -0.35 -11.31 -20.58
N VAL A 129 0.48 -10.56 -21.32
CA VAL A 129 0.22 -9.82 -22.56
C VAL A 129 1.00 -8.50 -22.52
N ALA A 130 2.24 -8.59 -22.96
CA ALA A 130 2.92 -7.54 -23.72
C ALA A 130 4.03 -8.23 -24.52
N LYS A 131 3.63 -9.01 -25.54
CA LYS A 131 4.48 -9.16 -26.71
C LYS A 131 4.27 -7.87 -27.50
N LEU A 132 5.30 -7.03 -27.55
CA LEU A 132 5.47 -6.11 -28.66
C LEU A 132 5.74 -6.91 -29.93
#